data_AF-A0A2D7XSX7-F1
#
_entry.id   AF-A0A2D7XSX7-F1
#
_cell.length_a   1.000
_cell.length_b   1.000
_cell.length_c   1.000
_cell.angle_alpha   90.00
_cell.angle_beta   90.00
_cell.angle_gamma   90.00
#
_symmetry.space_group_name_H-M   'P 1'
#
loop_
_entity.id
_entity.type
_entity.pdbx_description
1 polymer ?
#
loop_
_entity_poly.entity_id
_entity_poly.type
_entity_poly.pdbx_seq_one_letter_code
_entity_poly.pdbx_strand_id
1 'polypeptide(L)'
;MTIEGKWEFVAQTPMGEQKSTADFVREGDGFGGMQSGAQGANPVTGGIISGDDVTWQTKVAVPFPITLTFSGTVSGDEMKGQLKAGSLGTFTFEGKRVS
;
A
#
# COMPACT_ATOMS: atom_id res chain seq x y z
N MET A 1 12.58 0.79 11.71
CA MET A 1 11.28 0.23 12.13
C MET A 1 10.86 -0.81 11.11
N THR A 2 10.10 -1.84 11.48
CA THR A 2 9.72 -2.88 10.51
C THR A 2 8.31 -2.63 9.98
N ILE A 3 8.07 -2.88 8.70
CA ILE A 3 6.77 -2.76 8.03
C ILE A 3 5.94 -4.04 8.09
N GLU A 4 6.54 -5.15 8.51
CA GLU A 4 5.89 -6.46 8.57
C GLU A 4 4.63 -6.47 9.47
N GLY A 5 3.65 -7.27 9.10
CA GLY A 5 2.38 -7.39 9.82
C GLY A 5 1.18 -6.85 9.05
N LYS A 6 0.04 -6.74 9.75
CA LYS A 6 -1.23 -6.29 9.18
C LYS A 6 -1.38 -4.79 9.31
N TRP A 7 -1.77 -4.15 8.21
CA TRP A 7 -2.02 -2.73 8.11
C TRP A 7 -3.43 -2.47 7.58
N GLU A 8 -4.09 -1.48 8.15
CA GLU A 8 -5.31 -0.89 7.63
C GLU A 8 -4.99 0.46 7.01
N PHE A 9 -5.29 0.59 5.73
CA PHE A 9 -5.10 1.80 4.93
C PHE A 9 -6.43 2.46 4.60
N VAL A 10 -6.46 3.78 4.72
CA VAL A 10 -7.55 4.64 4.30
C VAL A 10 -7.00 5.61 3.25
N ALA A 11 -7.38 5.40 2.00
CA ALA A 11 -7.02 6.28 0.89
C ALA A 11 -8.13 7.32 0.67
N GLN A 12 -7.75 8.59 0.53
CA GLN A 12 -8.68 9.66 0.20
C GLN A 12 -8.72 9.87 -1.31
N THR A 13 -9.82 9.43 -1.93
CA THR A 13 -10.04 9.58 -3.38
C THR A 13 -11.16 10.58 -3.66
N PRO A 14 -11.28 11.12 -4.88
CA PRO A 14 -12.40 11.97 -5.29
C PRO A 14 -13.77 11.28 -5.15
N MET A 15 -13.80 9.95 -5.07
CA MET A 15 -15.02 9.16 -4.86
C MET A 15 -15.35 8.95 -3.37
N GLY A 16 -14.48 9.41 -2.46
CA GLY A 16 -14.58 9.24 -1.02
C GLY A 16 -13.43 8.44 -0.42
N GLU A 17 -13.54 8.15 0.87
CA GLU A 17 -12.58 7.33 1.61
C GLU A 17 -12.67 5.87 1.16
N GLN A 18 -11.54 5.28 0.80
CA GLN A 18 -11.40 3.89 0.38
C GLN A 18 -10.57 3.16 1.42
N LYS A 19 -11.19 2.20 2.11
CA LYS A 19 -10.50 1.35 3.08
C LYS A 19 -9.88 0.14 2.36
N SER A 20 -8.67 -0.20 2.74
CA SER A 20 -7.96 -1.40 2.29
C SER A 20 -7.13 -1.96 3.43
N THR A 21 -6.85 -3.26 3.41
CA THR A 21 -5.94 -3.93 4.33
C THR A 21 -4.73 -4.43 3.58
N ALA A 22 -3.58 -4.51 4.23
CA ALA A 22 -2.41 -5.20 3.69
C ALA A 22 -1.77 -6.09 4.74
N ASP A 23 -1.30 -7.23 4.28
CA ASP A 23 -0.48 -8.17 5.01
C ASP A 23 0.93 -8.08 4.42
N PHE A 24 1.83 -7.34 5.07
CA PHE A 24 3.21 -7.23 4.60
C PHE A 24 4.10 -8.27 5.27
N VAL A 25 4.98 -8.85 4.46
CA VAL A 25 5.95 -9.86 4.89
C VAL A 25 7.33 -9.39 4.45
N ARG A 26 8.31 -9.47 5.34
CA ARG A 26 9.70 -9.15 5.01
C ARG A 26 10.22 -10.14 3.97
N GLU A 27 10.81 -9.62 2.89
CA GLU A 27 11.42 -10.42 1.82
C GLU A 27 12.84 -9.92 1.56
N GLY A 28 13.83 -10.56 2.19
CA GLY A 28 15.23 -10.13 2.11
C GLY A 28 15.41 -8.68 2.60
N ASP A 29 15.96 -7.84 1.72
CA ASP A 29 16.14 -6.40 2.00
C ASP A 29 14.86 -5.59 1.80
N GLY A 30 13.84 -6.15 1.15
CA GLY A 30 12.55 -5.54 0.85
C GLY A 30 11.37 -6.16 1.61
N PHE A 31 10.17 -5.97 1.06
CA PHE A 31 8.96 -6.60 1.58
C PHE A 31 8.01 -6.97 0.44
N GLY A 32 7.27 -8.04 0.66
CA GLY A 32 6.17 -8.48 -0.18
C GLY A 32 4.88 -8.49 0.64
N GLY A 33 3.86 -9.17 0.11
CA GLY A 33 2.61 -9.33 0.83
C GLY A 33 1.37 -9.40 -0.05
N MET A 34 0.21 -9.23 0.59
CA MET A 34 -1.07 -9.19 -0.07
C MET A 34 -1.83 -7.93 0.37
N GLN A 35 -2.33 -7.14 -0.57
CA GLN A 35 -3.14 -5.96 -0.29
C GLN A 35 -4.56 -6.19 -0.79
N SER A 36 -5.54 -6.05 0.09
CA SER A 36 -6.96 -6.24 -0.17
C SER A 36 -7.72 -4.93 -0.06
N GLY A 37 -8.44 -4.54 -1.09
CA GLY A 37 -9.27 -3.33 -1.06
C GLY A 37 -10.58 -3.52 -1.82
N ALA A 38 -11.24 -2.41 -2.13
CA ALA A 38 -12.48 -2.41 -2.93
C ALA A 38 -12.33 -3.09 -4.30
N GLN A 39 -11.12 -3.09 -4.86
CA GLN A 39 -10.79 -3.73 -6.14
C GLN A 39 -10.35 -5.20 -6.01
N GLY A 40 -10.47 -5.78 -4.81
CA GLY A 40 -10.05 -7.16 -4.51
C GLY A 40 -8.66 -7.27 -3.88
N ALA A 41 -8.23 -8.50 -3.67
CA ALA A 41 -6.93 -8.85 -3.11
C ALA A 41 -5.90 -9.00 -4.22
N ASN A 42 -4.81 -8.24 -4.12
CA ASN A 42 -3.74 -8.19 -5.10
C ASN A 42 -2.39 -8.33 -4.41
N PRO A 43 -1.43 -9.05 -5.00
CA PRO A 43 -0.10 -9.21 -4.42
C PRO A 43 0.67 -7.89 -4.43
N VAL A 44 1.36 -7.64 -3.33
CA VAL A 44 2.34 -6.56 -3.20
C VAL A 44 3.64 -7.02 -3.83
N THR A 45 4.20 -6.20 -4.71
CA THR A 45 5.42 -6.49 -5.46
C THR A 45 6.38 -5.31 -5.42
N GLY A 46 7.69 -5.59 -5.46
CA GLY A 46 8.72 -4.56 -5.48
C GLY A 46 8.72 -3.67 -4.23
N GLY A 47 8.44 -4.24 -3.06
CA GLY A 47 8.50 -3.50 -1.81
C GLY A 47 9.94 -3.17 -1.44
N ILE A 48 10.27 -1.89 -1.37
CA ILE A 48 11.58 -1.36 -1.03
C ILE A 48 11.46 -0.58 0.28
N ILE A 49 12.38 -0.81 1.20
CA ILE A 49 12.50 -0.07 2.45
C ILE A 49 13.76 0.80 2.39
N SER A 50 13.61 2.10 2.63
CA SER A 50 14.67 3.09 2.65
C SER A 50 14.58 3.90 3.95
N GLY A 51 15.16 3.36 5.03
CA GLY A 51 15.04 3.95 6.36
C GLY A 51 13.61 3.83 6.89
N ASP A 52 12.92 4.96 6.98
CA ASP A 52 11.51 5.05 7.37
C ASP A 52 10.57 5.13 6.14
N ASP A 53 11.12 5.37 4.95
CA ASP A 53 10.35 5.42 3.71
C ASP A 53 10.19 4.03 3.09
N VAL A 54 9.01 3.76 2.59
CA VAL A 54 8.64 2.50 1.95
C VAL A 54 7.93 2.77 0.63
N THR A 55 8.27 1.97 -0.37
CA THR A 55 7.59 2.03 -1.67
C THR A 55 7.23 0.63 -2.11
N TRP A 56 6.05 0.45 -2.68
CA TRP A 56 5.62 -0.84 -3.22
C TRP A 56 4.63 -0.66 -4.35
N GLN A 57 4.39 -1.74 -5.09
CA GLN A 57 3.48 -1.73 -6.22
C GLN A 57 2.49 -2.89 -6.16
N THR A 58 1.26 -2.61 -6.56
CA THR A 58 0.16 -3.57 -6.56
C THR A 58 -0.51 -3.52 -7.93
N LYS A 59 -0.65 -4.66 -8.60
CA LYS A 59 -1.29 -4.72 -9.93
C LYS A 59 -2.70 -5.27 -9.81
N VAL A 60 -3.68 -4.48 -10.23
CA VAL A 60 -5.06 -4.92 -10.39
C VAL A 60 -5.23 -5.40 -11.82
N ALA A 61 -5.58 -6.67 -12.04
CA ALA A 61 -5.55 -7.28 -13.38
C ALA A 61 -6.88 -7.17 -14.17
N VAL A 62 -8.02 -6.97 -13.50
CA VAL A 62 -9.35 -7.07 -14.11
C VAL A 62 -10.32 -6.00 -13.57
N PRO A 63 -11.22 -5.44 -14.41
CA PRO A 63 -11.35 -5.63 -15.86
C PRO A 63 -10.33 -4.83 -16.71
N PHE A 64 -9.61 -3.89 -16.11
CA PHE A 64 -8.50 -3.17 -16.74
C PHE A 64 -7.23 -3.32 -15.91
N PRO A 65 -6.09 -3.70 -16.53
CA PRO A 65 -4.82 -3.82 -15.82
C PRO A 65 -4.33 -2.43 -15.37
N ILE A 66 -4.35 -2.16 -14.07
CA ILE A 66 -3.85 -0.91 -13.48
C ILE A 66 -2.73 -1.25 -12.51
N THR A 67 -1.60 -0.56 -12.65
CA THR A 67 -0.53 -0.60 -11.66
C THR A 67 -0.74 0.53 -10.67
N LEU A 68 -0.92 0.16 -9.41
CA LEU A 68 -0.97 1.05 -8.27
C LEU A 68 0.43 1.14 -7.66
N THR A 69 0.97 2.35 -7.54
CA THR A 69 2.26 2.58 -6.87
C THR A 69 1.99 3.31 -5.57
N PHE A 70 2.47 2.74 -4.47
CA PHE A 70 2.36 3.31 -3.15
C PHE A 70 3.73 3.80 -2.69
N SER A 71 3.77 4.95 -2.04
CA SER A 71 4.96 5.52 -1.41
C SER A 71 4.54 6.14 -0.10
N GLY A 72 5.09 5.67 1.01
CA GLY A 72 4.73 6.18 2.32
C GLY A 72 5.90 6.15 3.28
N THR A 73 5.75 6.87 4.39
CA THR A 73 6.72 6.90 5.48
C THR A 73 6.09 6.23 6.70
N VAL A 74 6.80 5.28 7.28
CA VAL A 74 6.40 4.54 8.48
C VAL A 74 6.92 5.26 9.71
N SER A 75 6.03 5.56 10.65
CA SER A 75 6.34 6.17 11.94
C SER A 75 5.67 5.38 13.06
N GLY A 76 6.39 4.39 13.59
CA GLY A 76 5.87 3.48 14.61
C GLY A 76 4.75 2.59 14.05
N ASP A 77 3.52 2.82 14.52
CA ASP A 77 2.31 2.09 14.11
C ASP A 77 1.45 2.86 13.11
N GLU A 78 1.94 4.01 12.63
CA GLU A 78 1.28 4.82 11.61
C GLU A 78 2.12 4.85 10.34
N MET A 79 1.45 4.95 9.20
CA MET A 79 2.06 5.14 7.89
C MET A 79 1.31 6.23 7.15
N LYS A 80 2.00 7.17 6.52
CA LYS A 80 1.35 8.19 5.70
C LYS A 80 2.04 8.28 4.36
N GLY A 81 1.26 8.43 3.31
CA GLY A 81 1.82 8.35 1.97
C GLY A 81 0.89 8.76 0.85
N GLN A 82 1.32 8.44 -0.35
CA GLN A 82 0.63 8.69 -1.60
C GLN A 82 0.49 7.39 -2.40
N LEU A 83 -0.72 7.18 -2.91
CA LEU A 83 -1.11 6.12 -3.82
C LEU A 83 -1.30 6.73 -5.21
N LYS A 84 -0.47 6.31 -6.16
CA LYS A 84 -0.61 6.64 -7.58
C LYS A 84 -1.38 5.54 -8.30
N ALA A 85 -2.59 5.86 -8.76
CA ALA A 85 -3.47 4.93 -9.46
C ALA A 85 -3.33 5.04 -10.98
N GLY A 86 -2.14 4.75 -11.52
CA GLY A 86 -1.88 4.88 -12.95
C GLY A 86 -2.22 6.28 -13.50
N SER A 87 -3.08 6.35 -14.51
CA SER A 87 -3.57 7.60 -15.10
C SER A 87 -4.76 8.23 -14.37
N LEU A 88 -5.33 7.58 -13.35
CA LEU A 88 -6.44 8.15 -12.56
C LEU A 88 -5.99 9.30 -11.66
N GLY A 89 -4.70 9.38 -11.35
CA GLY A 89 -4.12 10.41 -10.50
C GLY A 89 -3.39 9.85 -9.28
N THR A 90 -2.98 10.77 -8.41
CA THR A 90 -2.32 10.47 -7.14
C THR A 90 -3.23 10.89 -5.99
N PHE A 91 -3.37 10.01 -5.02
CA PHE A 91 -4.23 10.14 -3.85
C PHE A 91 -3.40 10.00 -2.59
N THR A 92 -3.79 10.63 -1.50
CA THR A 92 -3.15 10.42 -0.20
C THR A 92 -3.75 9.20 0.49
N PHE A 93 -2.94 8.50 1.27
CA PHE A 93 -3.42 7.45 2.14
C PHE A 93 -2.79 7.56 3.53
N GLU A 94 -3.55 7.13 4.52
CA GLU A 94 -3.07 6.91 5.88
C GLU A 94 -3.19 5.43 6.20
N GLY A 95 -2.22 4.89 6.92
CA GLY A 95 -2.09 3.50 7.31
C GLY A 95 -1.92 3.37 8.80
N LYS A 96 -2.54 2.37 9.39
CA LYS A 96 -2.41 2.03 10.80
C LYS A 96 -2.12 0.56 10.96
N ARG A 97 -1.12 0.22 11.78
CA ARG A 97 -0.81 -1.18 12.10
C ARG A 97 -1.92 -1.75 12.98
N VAL A 98 -2.34 -2.97 12.64
CA VAL A 98 -3.37 -3.73 13.34
C VAL A 98 -2.75 -4.83 14.21
N SER A 99 -1.73 -5.53 13.71
CA SER A 99 -1.03 -6.61 14.42
C SER A 99 0.34 -6.92 13.84
#